data_AF-A0A965HDF4-F1
#
_entry.id   AF-A0A965HDF4-F1
#
_cell.length_a   1.000
_cell.length_b   1.000
_cell.length_c   1.000
_cell.angle_alpha   90.00
_cell.angle_beta   90.00
_cell.angle_gamma   90.00
#
_symmetry.space_group_name_H-M   'P 1'
#
loop_
_entity.id
_entity.type
_entity.pdbx_description
1 polymer ?
#
loop_
_entity_poly.entity_id
_entity_poly.type
_entity_poly.pdbx_seq_one_letter_code
_entity_poly.pdbx_strand_id
1 'polypeptide(L)'
;MNRTFLFVLLLLAGLNTRAAQTEASLVPNDPSFDSLAVQHRGRIKPFLSFALEVTTTLSGRTSVQIPDLGKVGARQLILSLWMEPAGWNEEPILLVEDPALRQELGLTEHTRLFSLRRLSALPRLPQLAAIAEAARASGSRDAVPPIAAAAQNVSLRMSLLQSILSGDALRMIPPPEGSPSGAPWAPTSGQIKSPSALSEIQSHTRLPQTKLSLEVLYLRFHPFRWAWISWLLAALFLLAPQKQKSSRALTFGWFFSLLGSLLLVVGFAVRIWIAGRPPVTNMYESILWVAFGASLFAIFFAARHRASAYLLAASPVVILALVASDLQPAVLDPSLNPLVPVLRSNFWLTIHVLTITLSYGAFALATALGHFLVFRSLQKRALPSATDAGVIQLYRCLQIGVLLLAAGVILGGVWANYSWGRFWDWDPKETWALIALLSYIILLHGRLGGWWGGYGLAVGSIACFLTILMAWYGVNFVLGKGLHSYGFGNGGQFYVGLFALLEVGLIFWALLKKPSA
;
A
#
# COMPACT_ATOMS: atom_id res chain seq x y z
N MET A 1 -16.92 51.81 54.82
CA MET A 1 -16.44 51.18 53.57
C MET A 1 -17.36 50.01 53.26
N ASN A 2 -18.25 50.19 52.28
CA ASN A 2 -19.51 49.45 52.15
C ASN A 2 -19.32 47.99 51.70
N ARG A 3 -20.00 47.06 52.40
CA ARG A 3 -20.08 45.61 52.10
C ARG A 3 -20.55 45.30 50.67
N THR A 4 -21.23 46.25 50.02
CA THR A 4 -21.67 46.18 48.63
C THR A 4 -20.51 46.23 47.63
N PHE A 5 -19.38 46.86 47.96
CA PHE A 5 -18.22 46.97 47.07
C PHE A 5 -17.40 45.67 47.04
N LEU A 6 -17.36 44.92 48.16
CA LEU A 6 -16.70 43.62 48.22
C LEU A 6 -17.50 42.54 47.46
N PHE A 7 -18.82 42.66 47.40
CA PHE A 7 -19.68 41.69 46.70
C PHE A 7 -19.59 41.82 45.18
N VAL A 8 -19.41 43.04 44.65
CA VAL A 8 -19.21 43.27 43.20
C VAL A 8 -17.81 42.84 42.75
N LEU A 9 -16.79 42.96 43.60
CA LEU A 9 -15.43 42.47 43.30
C LEU A 9 -15.34 40.92 43.31
N LEU A 10 -16.11 40.23 44.15
CA LEU A 10 -16.23 38.77 44.13
C LEU A 10 -17.05 38.24 42.93
N LEU A 11 -18.01 39.02 42.41
CA LEU A 11 -18.74 38.71 41.19
C LEU A 11 -17.92 38.95 39.91
N LEU A 12 -16.97 39.90 39.93
CA LEU A 12 -16.01 40.12 38.82
C LEU A 12 -14.81 39.17 38.87
N ALA A 13 -14.45 38.64 40.04
CA ALA A 13 -13.47 37.55 40.17
C ALA A 13 -14.04 36.16 39.79
N GLY A 14 -15.37 36.03 39.73
CA GLY A 14 -16.07 34.79 39.34
C GLY A 14 -16.28 34.59 37.85
N LEU A 15 -15.82 35.51 36.98
CA LEU A 15 -16.07 35.48 35.53
C LEU A 15 -14.86 35.09 34.67
N ASN A 16 -13.76 34.64 35.28
CA ASN A 16 -12.57 34.18 34.55
C ASN A 16 -12.13 32.75 34.91
N THR A 17 -13.05 31.90 35.35
CA THR A 17 -12.89 30.46 35.13
C THR A 17 -13.30 30.13 33.71
N ARG A 18 -12.50 30.57 32.71
CA ARG A 18 -12.27 29.67 31.58
C ARG A 18 -11.79 28.40 32.26
N ALA A 19 -12.62 27.36 32.31
CA ALA A 19 -12.15 26.02 32.61
C ALA A 19 -10.88 25.86 31.80
N ALA A 20 -9.73 25.73 32.47
CA ALA A 20 -8.46 25.61 31.79
C ALA A 20 -8.64 24.44 30.81
N GLN A 21 -8.78 24.73 29.53
CA GLN A 21 -8.79 23.71 28.49
C GLN A 21 -7.42 23.09 28.64
N THR A 22 -7.37 21.86 29.16
CA THR A 22 -6.12 21.16 29.34
C THR A 22 -5.55 20.99 27.94
N GLU A 23 -4.48 21.73 27.64
CA GLU A 23 -3.82 21.68 26.32
C GLU A 23 -3.14 20.32 26.15
N ALA A 24 -2.99 19.89 24.89
CA ALA A 24 -2.28 18.66 24.59
C ALA A 24 -0.80 18.83 24.91
N SER A 25 -0.19 17.82 25.52
CA SER A 25 1.22 17.81 25.91
C SER A 25 1.95 16.61 25.31
N LEU A 26 3.24 16.81 24.99
CA LEU A 26 4.10 15.77 24.46
C LEU A 26 4.90 15.09 25.55
N VAL A 27 4.89 13.76 25.52
CA VAL A 27 5.74 12.91 26.34
C VAL A 27 7.09 12.69 25.63
N PRO A 28 8.19 12.41 26.36
CA PRO A 28 9.47 12.06 25.76
C PRO A 28 9.38 10.91 24.75
N ASN A 29 10.08 11.04 23.63
CA ASN A 29 10.12 10.03 22.57
C ASN A 29 11.10 8.89 22.92
N ASP A 30 10.76 8.08 23.91
CA ASP A 30 11.63 7.02 24.47
C ASP A 30 11.65 5.75 23.57
N PRO A 31 12.81 5.36 23.01
CA PRO A 31 12.90 4.17 22.15
C PRO A 31 12.82 2.84 22.91
N SER A 32 12.89 2.85 24.24
CA SER A 32 12.77 1.64 25.07
C SER A 32 11.42 0.92 24.88
N PHE A 33 10.38 1.66 24.46
CA PHE A 33 9.07 1.10 24.15
C PHE A 33 9.04 0.29 22.85
N ASP A 34 9.93 0.53 21.89
CA ASP A 34 9.78 0.03 20.50
C ASP A 34 9.57 -1.48 20.40
N SER A 35 10.28 -2.26 21.22
CA SER A 35 10.25 -3.72 21.24
C SER A 35 9.19 -4.32 22.16
N LEU A 36 8.49 -3.52 22.97
CA LEU A 36 7.45 -4.03 23.86
C LEU A 36 6.33 -4.67 23.05
N ALA A 37 5.84 -5.81 23.52
CA ALA A 37 4.80 -6.55 22.83
C ALA A 37 3.43 -5.89 23.05
N VAL A 38 2.70 -5.68 21.96
CA VAL A 38 1.32 -5.21 21.96
C VAL A 38 0.48 -6.20 21.17
N GLN A 39 -0.64 -6.66 21.74
CA GLN A 39 -1.62 -7.44 21.01
C GLN A 39 -2.63 -6.50 20.33
N HIS A 40 -2.66 -6.51 19.00
CA HIS A 40 -3.63 -5.75 18.22
C HIS A 40 -4.20 -6.60 17.08
N ARG A 41 -5.53 -6.63 16.95
CA ARG A 41 -6.26 -7.45 15.95
C ARG A 41 -5.85 -8.93 15.97
N GLY A 42 -5.61 -9.49 17.16
CA GLY A 42 -5.21 -10.89 17.33
C GLY A 42 -3.74 -11.22 17.00
N ARG A 43 -2.93 -10.24 16.59
CA ARG A 43 -1.49 -10.40 16.39
C ARG A 43 -0.70 -9.70 17.50
N ILE A 44 0.30 -10.40 18.03
CA ILE A 44 1.31 -9.80 18.91
C ILE A 44 2.39 -9.19 18.01
N LYS A 45 2.66 -7.89 18.19
CA LYS A 45 3.62 -7.11 17.40
C LYS A 45 4.39 -6.13 18.31
N PRO A 46 5.53 -5.59 17.87
CA PRO A 46 6.24 -4.56 18.62
C PRO A 46 5.40 -3.27 18.71
N PHE A 47 5.56 -2.51 19.79
CA PHE A 47 4.90 -1.23 19.98
C PHE A 47 5.16 -0.27 18.83
N LEU A 48 6.37 -0.23 18.28
CA LEU A 48 6.68 0.62 17.12
C LEU A 48 5.80 0.28 15.90
N SER A 49 5.56 -1.01 15.65
CA SER A 49 4.70 -1.49 14.57
C SER A 49 3.25 -1.05 14.80
N PHE A 50 2.75 -1.24 16.02
CA PHE A 50 1.44 -0.74 16.44
C PHE A 50 1.32 0.78 16.25
N ALA A 51 2.30 1.54 16.72
CA ALA A 51 2.25 2.99 16.69
C ALA A 51 2.22 3.54 15.26
N LEU A 52 3.03 2.98 14.35
CA LEU A 52 3.04 3.34 12.93
C LEU A 52 1.71 3.01 12.23
N GLU A 53 1.16 1.82 12.47
CA GLU A 53 -0.13 1.38 11.91
C GLU A 53 -1.26 2.29 12.37
N VAL A 54 -1.34 2.56 13.67
CA VAL A 54 -2.38 3.41 14.25
C VAL A 54 -2.26 4.85 13.77
N THR A 55 -1.06 5.43 13.81
CA THR A 55 -0.86 6.83 13.37
C THR A 55 -1.20 7.00 11.90
N THR A 56 -0.83 6.01 11.06
CA THR A 56 -1.19 5.99 9.63
C THR A 56 -2.69 5.82 9.45
N THR A 57 -3.34 4.96 10.24
CA THR A 57 -4.79 4.78 10.19
C THR A 57 -5.53 6.07 10.54
N LEU A 58 -5.07 6.78 11.58
CA LEU A 58 -5.70 8.02 12.05
C LEU A 58 -5.45 9.19 11.08
N SER A 59 -4.20 9.41 10.66
CA SER A 59 -3.79 10.64 9.96
C SER A 59 -3.41 10.46 8.47
N GLY A 60 -3.30 9.21 8.01
CA GLY A 60 -2.77 8.87 6.68
C GLY A 60 -1.25 8.92 6.56
N ARG A 61 -0.53 9.26 7.64
CA ARG A 61 0.94 9.38 7.65
C ARG A 61 1.53 8.72 8.89
N THR A 62 2.84 8.48 8.88
CA THR A 62 3.60 7.97 10.02
C THR A 62 4.02 9.06 11.01
N SER A 63 3.63 10.31 10.77
CA SER A 63 3.84 11.48 11.64
C SER A 63 2.77 12.52 11.35
N VAL A 64 2.41 13.31 12.36
CA VAL A 64 1.34 14.32 12.30
C VAL A 64 1.93 15.69 12.58
N GLN A 65 1.46 16.71 11.86
CA GLN A 65 1.75 18.10 12.19
C GLN A 65 0.66 18.60 13.14
N ILE A 66 1.05 18.97 14.35
CA ILE A 66 0.18 19.54 15.36
C ILE A 66 0.47 21.06 15.42
N PRO A 67 -0.55 21.94 15.43
CA PRO A 67 -0.37 23.40 15.36
C PRO A 67 0.69 23.95 16.32
N ASP A 68 0.61 23.59 17.61
CA ASP A 68 1.47 24.15 18.65
C ASP A 68 2.62 23.22 19.07
N LEU A 69 2.54 21.93 18.74
CA LEU A 69 3.52 20.91 19.13
C LEU A 69 4.48 20.50 17.98
N GLY A 70 4.26 21.04 16.77
CA GLY A 70 5.10 20.76 15.61
C GLY A 70 4.89 19.36 15.02
N LYS A 71 5.94 18.81 14.41
CA LYS A 71 5.88 17.49 13.77
C LYS A 71 6.12 16.38 14.81
N VAL A 72 5.09 15.58 15.08
CA VAL A 72 5.13 14.49 16.05
C VAL A 72 5.20 13.14 15.34
N GLY A 73 6.20 12.33 15.66
CA GLY A 73 6.34 10.98 15.11
C GLY A 73 5.37 9.97 15.74
N ALA A 74 5.05 8.89 15.03
CA ALA A 74 4.08 7.88 15.49
C ALA A 74 4.30 7.37 16.92
N ARG A 75 5.53 7.01 17.29
CA ARG A 75 5.85 6.55 18.65
C ARG A 75 5.49 7.61 19.70
N GLN A 76 6.00 8.83 19.53
CA GLN A 76 5.78 9.92 20.46
C GLN A 76 4.29 10.29 20.56
N LEU A 77 3.58 10.31 19.43
CA LEU A 77 2.16 10.59 19.40
C LEU A 77 1.38 9.56 20.23
N ILE A 78 1.61 8.28 20.01
CA ILE A 78 0.87 7.20 20.70
C ILE A 78 1.22 7.15 22.18
N LEU A 79 2.50 7.39 22.54
CA LEU A 79 2.88 7.53 23.95
C LEU A 79 2.20 8.73 24.61
N SER A 80 2.12 9.88 23.92
CA SER A 80 1.49 11.08 24.46
C SER A 80 -0.02 10.88 24.62
N LEU A 81 -0.70 10.32 23.61
CA LEU A 81 -2.13 9.97 23.67
C LEU A 81 -2.46 9.02 24.82
N TRP A 82 -1.54 8.11 25.17
CA TRP A 82 -1.78 7.12 26.22
C TRP A 82 -1.38 7.60 27.62
N MET A 83 -0.25 8.28 27.73
CA MET A 83 0.30 8.70 29.03
C MET A 83 -0.36 10.00 29.51
N GLU A 84 -0.59 10.96 28.60
CA GLU A 84 -1.17 12.28 28.85
C GLU A 84 -2.35 12.55 27.90
N PRO A 85 -3.50 11.86 28.05
CA PRO A 85 -4.62 11.91 27.09
C PRO A 85 -5.39 13.24 27.06
N ALA A 86 -5.15 14.15 28.01
CA ALA A 86 -5.86 15.42 28.08
C ALA A 86 -5.52 16.33 26.88
N GLY A 87 -6.49 17.13 26.43
CA GLY A 87 -6.32 18.07 25.30
C GLY A 87 -6.34 17.46 23.90
N TRP A 88 -5.91 16.20 23.74
CA TRP A 88 -5.80 15.53 22.44
C TRP A 88 -7.10 15.38 21.64
N ASN A 89 -8.27 15.54 22.27
CA ASN A 89 -9.56 15.56 21.58
C ASN A 89 -9.76 16.78 20.66
N GLU A 90 -9.01 17.85 20.91
CA GLU A 90 -9.04 19.11 20.15
C GLU A 90 -8.05 19.12 18.99
N GLU A 91 -7.07 18.22 18.99
CA GLU A 91 -6.01 18.22 17.99
C GLU A 91 -6.46 17.60 16.66
N PRO A 92 -6.07 18.17 15.50
CA PRO A 92 -6.46 17.69 14.19
C PRO A 92 -5.66 16.45 13.77
N ILE A 93 -6.09 15.27 14.24
CA ILE A 93 -5.39 14.00 14.01
C ILE A 93 -6.16 13.07 13.05
N LEU A 94 -7.48 13.25 12.93
CA LEU A 94 -8.35 12.32 12.20
C LEU A 94 -8.53 12.71 10.74
N LEU A 95 -8.14 11.81 9.85
CA LEU A 95 -8.23 11.97 8.41
C LEU A 95 -9.66 11.80 7.89
N VAL A 96 -10.13 12.82 7.19
CA VAL A 96 -11.31 12.76 6.32
C VAL A 96 -10.82 12.97 4.88
N GLU A 97 -10.55 11.86 4.20
CA GLU A 97 -9.89 11.85 2.88
C GLU A 97 -10.85 12.25 1.76
N ASP A 98 -12.07 11.72 1.79
CA ASP A 98 -13.05 11.86 0.72
C ASP A 98 -13.56 13.31 0.62
N PRO A 99 -13.37 14.00 -0.53
CA PRO A 99 -13.81 15.38 -0.71
C PRO A 99 -15.34 15.51 -0.76
N ALA A 100 -16.05 14.52 -1.31
CA ALA A 100 -17.52 14.53 -1.37
C ALA A 100 -18.12 14.37 0.03
N LEU A 101 -17.51 13.51 0.86
CA LEU A 101 -17.90 13.41 2.27
C LEU A 101 -17.65 14.72 3.03
N ARG A 102 -16.50 15.38 2.81
CA ARG A 102 -16.22 16.68 3.45
C ARG A 102 -17.26 17.73 3.06
N GLN A 103 -17.64 17.77 1.78
CA GLN A 103 -18.68 18.66 1.29
C GLN A 103 -20.05 18.35 1.93
N GLU A 104 -20.46 17.07 1.97
CA GLU A 104 -21.71 16.62 2.59
C GLU A 104 -21.79 16.94 4.09
N LEU A 105 -20.65 16.89 4.78
CA LEU A 105 -20.54 17.21 6.21
C LEU A 105 -20.36 18.71 6.50
N GLY A 106 -20.28 19.57 5.48
CA GLY A 106 -20.04 21.00 5.65
C GLY A 106 -18.63 21.33 6.17
N LEU A 107 -17.65 20.46 5.92
CA LEU A 107 -16.24 20.67 6.24
C LEU A 107 -15.56 21.45 5.10
N THR A 108 -15.67 22.78 5.14
CA THR A 108 -15.16 23.70 4.10
C THR A 108 -13.68 24.02 4.21
N GLU A 109 -13.00 23.50 5.23
CA GLU A 109 -11.59 23.73 5.47
C GLU A 109 -10.72 23.04 4.40
N HIS A 110 -9.62 23.69 3.99
CA HIS A 110 -8.66 23.08 3.06
C HIS A 110 -7.87 21.91 3.68
N THR A 111 -7.92 21.79 5.01
CA THR A 111 -7.28 20.70 5.76
C THR A 111 -8.01 19.37 5.51
N ARG A 112 -7.26 18.28 5.71
CA ARG A 112 -7.81 16.91 5.64
C ARG A 112 -7.88 16.25 7.00
N LEU A 113 -7.30 16.87 8.03
CA LEU A 113 -7.24 16.38 9.39
C LEU A 113 -8.15 17.22 10.27
N PHE A 114 -8.96 16.56 11.08
CA PHE A 114 -9.96 17.16 11.95
C PHE A 114 -9.84 16.59 13.36
N SER A 115 -10.33 17.34 14.34
CA SER A 115 -10.31 16.91 15.73
C SER A 115 -11.46 15.96 16.06
N LEU A 116 -11.28 15.16 17.10
CA LEU A 116 -12.34 14.25 17.57
C LEU A 116 -13.57 15.04 18.01
N ARG A 117 -13.37 16.17 18.71
CA ARG A 117 -14.46 17.06 19.13
C ARG A 117 -15.24 17.63 17.94
N ARG A 118 -14.54 18.05 16.89
CA ARG A 118 -15.19 18.61 15.70
C ARG A 118 -16.04 17.57 14.98
N LEU A 119 -15.50 16.36 14.80
CA LEU A 119 -16.21 15.29 14.09
C LEU A 119 -17.35 14.68 14.90
N SER A 120 -17.23 14.58 16.22
CA SER A 120 -18.31 14.07 17.08
C SER A 120 -19.51 15.01 17.14
N ALA A 121 -19.31 16.30 16.88
CA ALA A 121 -20.38 17.29 16.79
C ALA A 121 -21.20 17.21 15.50
N LEU A 122 -20.83 16.37 14.52
CA LEU A 122 -21.51 16.25 13.24
C LEU A 122 -22.58 15.15 13.28
N PRO A 123 -23.90 15.48 13.35
CA PRO A 123 -24.95 14.48 13.48
C PRO A 123 -25.11 13.62 12.22
N ARG A 124 -24.70 14.13 11.05
CA ARG A 124 -24.83 13.44 9.76
C ARG A 124 -23.81 12.30 9.59
N LEU A 125 -22.66 12.40 10.24
CA LEU A 125 -21.59 11.40 10.15
C LEU A 125 -22.02 9.99 10.62
N PRO A 126 -22.58 9.80 11.84
CA PRO A 126 -23.04 8.49 12.27
C PRO A 126 -24.22 7.96 11.44
N GLN A 127 -25.08 8.84 10.90
CA GLN A 127 -26.17 8.44 10.02
C GLN A 127 -25.64 7.82 8.72
N LEU A 128 -24.67 8.46 8.07
CA LEU A 128 -24.04 7.93 6.85
C LEU A 128 -23.26 6.63 7.12
N ALA A 129 -22.58 6.54 8.27
CA ALA A 129 -21.88 5.32 8.67
C ALA A 129 -22.86 4.14 8.87
N ALA A 130 -24.02 4.38 9.49
CA ALA A 130 -25.05 3.37 9.69
C ALA A 130 -25.64 2.85 8.37
N ILE A 131 -25.75 3.70 7.34
CA ILE A 131 -26.18 3.27 5.99
C ILE A 131 -25.19 2.25 5.42
N ALA A 132 -23.88 2.48 5.56
CA ALA A 132 -22.87 1.53 5.08
C ALA A 132 -22.90 0.20 5.85
N GLU A 133 -23.13 0.26 7.15
CA GLU A 133 -23.25 -0.93 8.00
C GLU A 133 -24.48 -1.76 7.64
N ALA A 134 -25.65 -1.11 7.49
CA ALA A 134 -26.89 -1.77 7.07
C ALA A 134 -26.79 -2.39 5.68
N ALA A 135 -26.16 -1.68 4.72
CA ALA A 135 -25.93 -2.21 3.38
C ALA A 135 -25.09 -3.49 3.40
N ARG A 136 -24.02 -3.54 4.20
CA ARG A 136 -23.19 -4.74 4.35
C ARG A 136 -23.90 -5.87 5.09
N ALA A 137 -24.70 -5.56 6.11
CA ALA A 137 -25.46 -6.54 6.87
C ALA A 137 -26.56 -7.22 6.03
N SER A 138 -27.12 -6.52 5.05
CA SER A 138 -28.17 -7.05 4.16
C SER A 138 -27.71 -8.19 3.24
N GLY A 139 -26.39 -8.40 3.08
CA GLY A 139 -25.84 -9.41 2.17
C GLY A 139 -26.15 -9.18 0.69
N SER A 140 -26.75 -8.02 0.33
CA SER A 140 -27.05 -7.67 -1.05
C SER A 140 -25.76 -7.59 -1.89
N ARG A 141 -25.87 -7.97 -3.17
CA ARG A 141 -24.82 -7.75 -4.18
C ARG A 141 -24.67 -6.27 -4.56
N ASP A 142 -25.52 -5.40 -4.03
CA ASP A 142 -25.49 -3.96 -4.27
C ASP A 142 -24.28 -3.32 -3.61
N ALA A 143 -23.62 -2.44 -4.36
CA ALA A 143 -22.44 -1.74 -3.87
C ALA A 143 -22.82 -0.75 -2.76
N VAL A 144 -22.09 -0.78 -1.65
CA VAL A 144 -22.21 0.23 -0.59
C VAL A 144 -21.94 1.62 -1.19
N PRO A 145 -22.79 2.63 -0.95
CA PRO A 145 -22.55 3.98 -1.45
C PRO A 145 -21.16 4.49 -1.02
N PRO A 146 -20.34 5.05 -1.94
CA PRO A 146 -18.96 5.45 -1.62
C PRO A 146 -18.86 6.43 -0.44
N ILE A 147 -19.74 7.42 -0.37
CA ILE A 147 -19.78 8.43 0.71
C ILE A 147 -20.12 7.76 2.06
N ALA A 148 -21.03 6.79 2.08
CA ALA A 148 -21.38 6.05 3.28
C ALA A 148 -20.20 5.19 3.77
N ALA A 149 -19.51 4.51 2.85
CA ALA A 149 -18.29 3.76 3.17
C ALA A 149 -17.17 4.67 3.71
N ALA A 150 -17.01 5.87 3.14
CA ALA A 150 -16.07 6.86 3.63
C ALA A 150 -16.43 7.35 5.05
N ALA A 151 -17.71 7.61 5.32
CA ALA A 151 -18.20 8.02 6.64
C ALA A 151 -17.91 6.95 7.70
N GLN A 152 -18.18 5.69 7.39
CA GLN A 152 -17.89 4.58 8.29
C GLN A 152 -16.39 4.46 8.62
N ASN A 153 -15.50 4.67 7.65
CA ASN A 153 -14.06 4.68 7.89
C ASN A 153 -13.65 5.80 8.85
N VAL A 154 -14.25 6.99 8.75
CA VAL A 154 -14.01 8.08 9.70
C VAL A 154 -14.51 7.70 11.10
N SER A 155 -15.69 7.08 11.21
CA SER A 155 -16.19 6.60 12.50
C SER A 155 -15.27 5.55 13.14
N LEU A 156 -14.73 4.61 12.36
CA LEU A 156 -13.76 3.63 12.85
C LEU A 156 -12.47 4.28 13.36
N ARG A 157 -11.99 5.35 12.70
CA ARG A 157 -10.83 6.13 13.18
C ARG A 157 -11.13 6.85 14.49
N MET A 158 -12.33 7.43 14.63
CA MET A 158 -12.76 8.07 15.87
C MET A 158 -12.80 7.07 17.03
N SER A 159 -13.41 5.89 16.82
CA SER A 159 -13.45 4.83 17.84
C SER A 159 -12.04 4.32 18.19
N LEU A 160 -11.15 4.19 17.21
CA LEU A 160 -9.75 3.82 17.46
C LEU A 160 -9.04 4.88 18.32
N LEU A 161 -9.17 6.17 18.00
CA LEU A 161 -8.57 7.24 18.80
C LEU A 161 -9.09 7.23 20.24
N GLN A 162 -10.41 7.10 20.42
CA GLN A 162 -11.02 6.98 21.75
C GLN A 162 -10.46 5.79 22.54
N SER A 163 -10.31 4.64 21.89
CA SER A 163 -9.75 3.45 22.55
C SER A 163 -8.29 3.59 22.95
N ILE A 164 -7.52 4.49 22.32
CA ILE A 164 -6.13 4.78 22.72
C ILE A 164 -6.13 5.73 23.92
N LEU A 165 -6.97 6.77 23.87
CA LEU A 165 -7.13 7.73 24.95
C LEU A 165 -7.63 7.08 26.24
N SER A 166 -8.50 6.07 26.14
CA SER A 166 -8.94 5.27 27.30
C SER A 166 -7.90 4.23 27.75
N GLY A 167 -6.91 3.93 26.90
CA GLY A 167 -5.91 2.88 27.14
C GLY A 167 -6.35 1.46 26.74
N ASP A 168 -7.59 1.27 26.27
CA ASP A 168 -8.14 -0.04 25.89
C ASP A 168 -7.47 -0.66 24.66
N ALA A 169 -6.94 0.17 23.76
CA ALA A 169 -6.24 -0.26 22.55
C ALA A 169 -4.88 -0.90 22.86
N LEU A 170 -4.24 -0.49 23.96
CA LEU A 170 -2.87 -0.87 24.33
C LEU A 170 -2.88 -2.12 25.21
N ARG A 171 -3.22 -3.25 24.58
CA ARG A 171 -3.23 -4.57 25.21
C ARG A 171 -1.81 -5.10 25.32
N MET A 172 -1.15 -4.76 26.42
CA MET A 172 0.27 -5.09 26.69
C MET A 172 0.46 -6.04 27.88
N ILE A 173 -0.63 -6.41 28.57
CA ILE A 173 -0.60 -7.33 29.71
C ILE A 173 -1.02 -8.72 29.21
N PRO A 174 -0.10 -9.71 29.19
CA PRO A 174 -0.42 -11.06 28.76
C PRO A 174 -1.39 -11.75 29.73
N PRO A 175 -2.18 -12.72 29.24
CA PRO A 175 -3.06 -13.50 30.10
C PRO A 175 -2.23 -14.40 31.06
N PRO A 176 -2.79 -14.82 32.20
CA PRO A 176 -2.11 -15.69 33.16
C PRO A 176 -1.60 -16.99 32.53
N GLU A 177 -0.52 -17.55 33.08
CA GLU A 177 -0.01 -18.85 32.65
C GLU A 177 -1.09 -19.94 32.74
N GLY A 178 -1.17 -20.79 31.71
CA GLY A 178 -2.22 -21.81 31.56
C GLY A 178 -3.47 -21.36 30.79
N SER A 179 -3.56 -20.08 30.41
CA SER A 179 -4.65 -19.60 29.55
C SER A 179 -4.65 -20.25 28.16
N PRO A 180 -5.82 -20.43 27.51
CA PRO A 180 -5.91 -20.98 26.16
C PRO A 180 -5.04 -20.21 25.16
N SER A 181 -4.45 -20.93 24.21
CA SER A 181 -3.67 -20.31 23.14
C SER A 181 -4.51 -19.29 22.37
N GLY A 182 -4.05 -18.05 22.30
CA GLY A 182 -4.77 -16.95 21.65
C GLY A 182 -5.70 -16.15 22.56
N ALA A 183 -5.69 -16.38 23.88
CA ALA A 183 -6.42 -15.54 24.82
C ALA A 183 -6.07 -14.04 24.66
N PRO A 184 -7.07 -13.14 24.76
CA PRO A 184 -6.85 -11.71 24.57
C PRO A 184 -6.02 -11.15 25.73
N TRP A 185 -5.06 -10.30 25.40
CA TRP A 185 -4.26 -9.55 26.35
C TRP A 185 -5.13 -8.46 26.98
N ALA A 186 -4.85 -8.17 28.25
CA ALA A 186 -5.52 -7.11 28.99
C ALA A 186 -4.93 -5.73 28.62
N PRO A 187 -5.75 -4.68 28.59
CA PRO A 187 -5.27 -3.31 28.46
C PRO A 187 -4.47 -2.91 29.71
N THR A 188 -3.60 -1.92 29.58
CA THR A 188 -2.78 -1.41 30.70
C THR A 188 -3.56 -0.58 31.73
N SER A 189 -4.86 -0.33 31.47
CA SER A 189 -5.86 0.29 32.36
C SER A 189 -5.41 1.50 33.20
N GLY A 190 -4.39 2.22 32.74
CA GLY A 190 -3.90 3.45 33.37
C GLY A 190 -2.93 3.27 34.54
N GLN A 191 -2.78 2.07 35.13
CA GLN A 191 -1.93 1.86 36.32
C GLN A 191 -0.46 1.53 35.99
N ILE A 192 -0.19 0.91 34.84
CA ILE A 192 1.18 0.48 34.46
C ILE A 192 1.58 1.15 33.15
N LYS A 193 2.37 2.21 33.27
CA LYS A 193 2.82 3.05 32.14
C LYS A 193 4.35 3.07 31.94
N SER A 194 5.12 2.33 32.74
CA SER A 194 6.59 2.30 32.63
C SER A 194 7.11 1.14 31.76
N PRO A 195 8.14 1.35 30.92
CA PRO A 195 8.75 0.28 30.11
C PRO A 195 9.28 -0.87 30.96
N SER A 196 9.92 -0.57 32.09
CA SER A 196 10.50 -1.57 32.99
C SER A 196 9.44 -2.49 33.55
N ALA A 197 8.35 -1.95 34.11
CA ALA A 197 7.26 -2.75 34.66
C ALA A 197 6.57 -3.60 33.57
N LEU A 198 6.37 -3.03 32.38
CA LEU A 198 5.80 -3.78 31.26
C LEU A 198 6.74 -4.89 30.78
N SER A 199 8.04 -4.62 30.69
CA SER A 199 9.03 -5.62 30.31
C SER A 199 9.10 -6.76 31.32
N GLU A 200 8.98 -6.45 32.61
CA GLU A 200 8.96 -7.41 33.70
C GLU A 200 7.71 -8.29 33.61
N ILE A 201 6.53 -7.70 33.45
CA ILE A 201 5.28 -8.44 33.24
C ILE A 201 5.35 -9.34 32.01
N GLN A 202 5.88 -8.83 30.90
CA GLN A 202 6.00 -9.56 29.65
C GLN A 202 7.08 -10.65 29.68
N SER A 203 8.09 -10.53 30.54
CA SER A 203 9.16 -11.53 30.68
C SER A 203 8.65 -12.88 31.16
N HIS A 204 7.53 -12.89 31.89
CA HIS A 204 6.84 -14.09 32.35
C HIS A 204 6.06 -14.81 31.23
N THR A 205 6.02 -14.23 30.02
CA THR A 205 5.36 -14.83 28.86
C THR A 205 6.39 -15.31 27.84
N ARG A 206 6.15 -16.49 27.24
CA ARG A 206 6.96 -17.00 26.13
C ARG A 206 6.69 -16.19 24.85
N LEU A 207 7.36 -15.05 24.72
CA LEU A 207 7.29 -14.18 23.55
C LEU A 207 8.41 -14.50 22.55
N PRO A 208 8.14 -14.44 21.23
CA PRO A 208 9.17 -14.60 20.22
C PRO A 208 10.01 -13.31 20.09
N GLN A 209 10.86 -13.03 21.08
CA GLN A 209 11.65 -11.79 21.18
C GLN A 209 12.47 -11.53 19.91
N THR A 210 13.06 -12.56 19.31
CA THR A 210 13.78 -12.45 18.04
C THR A 210 12.90 -11.90 16.91
N LYS A 211 11.63 -12.32 16.82
CA LYS A 211 10.70 -11.81 15.80
C LYS A 211 10.33 -10.34 16.06
N LEU A 212 10.13 -9.97 17.33
CA LEU A 212 9.81 -8.59 17.70
C LEU A 212 10.97 -7.64 17.35
N SER A 213 12.18 -7.98 17.78
CA SER A 213 13.38 -7.20 17.49
C SER A 213 13.69 -7.12 16.00
N LEU A 214 13.48 -8.22 15.26
CA LEU A 214 13.66 -8.24 13.80
C LEU A 214 12.66 -7.33 13.09
N GLU A 215 11.40 -7.28 13.55
CA GLU A 215 10.41 -6.36 12.99
C GLU A 215 10.75 -4.90 13.28
N VAL A 216 11.23 -4.57 14.48
CA VAL A 216 11.74 -3.22 14.78
C VAL A 216 12.91 -2.86 13.86
N LEU A 217 13.87 -3.77 13.66
CA LEU A 217 15.01 -3.56 12.76
C LEU A 217 14.53 -3.35 11.31
N TYR A 218 13.59 -4.18 10.83
CA TYR A 218 12.99 -4.05 9.50
C TYR A 218 12.34 -2.69 9.29
N LEU A 219 11.55 -2.23 10.28
CA LEU A 219 10.88 -0.94 10.25
C LEU A 219 11.86 0.23 10.25
N ARG A 220 12.98 0.14 10.98
CA ARG A 220 14.02 1.18 10.99
C ARG A 220 14.87 1.18 9.72
N PHE A 221 15.19 0.00 9.19
CA PHE A 221 16.06 -0.15 8.02
C PHE A 221 15.38 0.27 6.71
N HIS A 222 14.05 0.07 6.58
CA HIS A 222 13.29 0.38 5.37
C HIS A 222 13.92 -0.21 4.08
N PRO A 223 14.01 -1.54 3.94
CA PRO A 223 14.72 -2.18 2.83
C PRO A 223 14.21 -1.75 1.44
N PHE A 224 12.90 -1.56 1.30
CA PHE A 224 12.30 -1.13 0.04
C PHE A 224 12.62 0.32 -0.33
N ARG A 225 12.90 1.19 0.66
CA ARG A 225 13.37 2.55 0.43
C ARG A 225 14.76 2.55 -0.19
N TRP A 226 15.67 1.79 0.42
CA TRP A 226 17.01 1.61 -0.12
C TRP A 226 17.02 0.92 -1.48
N ALA A 227 16.07 -0.01 -1.72
CA ALA A 227 15.94 -0.64 -3.02
C ALA A 227 15.62 0.36 -4.13
N TRP A 228 14.65 1.27 -3.93
CA TRP A 228 14.32 2.27 -4.96
C TRP A 228 15.41 3.32 -5.12
N ILE A 229 16.08 3.73 -4.04
CA ILE A 229 17.26 4.62 -4.11
C ILE A 229 18.36 3.96 -4.95
N SER A 230 18.61 2.68 -4.73
CA SER A 230 19.60 1.90 -5.49
C SER A 230 19.21 1.81 -6.98
N TRP A 231 17.94 1.50 -7.29
CA TRP A 231 17.45 1.49 -8.67
C TRP A 231 17.47 2.87 -9.33
N LEU A 232 17.26 3.95 -8.58
CA LEU A 232 17.42 5.32 -9.07
C LEU A 232 18.88 5.60 -9.46
N LEU A 233 19.84 5.24 -8.60
CA LEU A 233 21.26 5.33 -8.93
C LEU A 233 21.61 4.49 -10.16
N ALA A 234 21.09 3.26 -10.25
CA ALA A 234 21.26 2.41 -11.42
C ALA A 234 20.76 3.11 -12.70
N ALA A 235 19.58 3.71 -12.67
CA ALA A 235 19.01 4.46 -13.79
C ALA A 235 19.92 5.61 -14.24
N LEU A 236 20.44 6.41 -13.29
CA LEU A 236 21.34 7.52 -13.58
C LEU A 236 22.62 7.06 -14.28
N PHE A 237 23.24 5.96 -13.83
CA PHE A 237 24.42 5.40 -14.47
C PHE A 237 24.12 4.78 -15.84
N LEU A 238 22.95 4.14 -16.01
CA LEU A 238 22.55 3.50 -17.27
C LEU A 238 22.11 4.51 -18.35
N LEU A 239 21.62 5.69 -17.94
CA LEU A 239 21.23 6.80 -18.79
C LEU A 239 22.41 7.63 -19.32
N ALA A 240 23.63 7.42 -18.80
CA ALA A 240 24.82 8.13 -19.28
C ALA A 240 24.94 8.06 -20.82
N PRO A 241 25.25 9.18 -21.53
CA PRO A 241 25.25 9.21 -22.99
C PRO A 241 26.18 8.16 -23.60
N GLN A 242 25.82 7.54 -24.72
CA GLN A 242 26.63 6.48 -25.35
C GLN A 242 28.09 6.88 -25.64
N LYS A 243 28.35 8.16 -25.97
CA LYS A 243 29.72 8.70 -26.15
C LYS A 243 30.51 8.85 -24.84
N GLN A 244 29.84 8.83 -23.70
CA GLN A 244 30.38 8.91 -22.33
C GLN A 244 30.12 7.63 -21.51
N LYS A 245 29.57 6.56 -22.11
CA LYS A 245 29.39 5.25 -21.45
C LYS A 245 30.76 4.60 -21.28
N SER A 246 31.51 5.11 -20.32
CA SER A 246 32.67 4.43 -19.76
C SER A 246 32.24 3.05 -19.28
N SER A 247 33.11 2.06 -19.44
CA SER A 247 32.92 0.70 -18.88
C SER A 247 32.49 0.77 -17.40
N ARG A 248 32.99 1.75 -16.66
CA ARG A 248 32.62 2.01 -15.26
C ARG A 248 31.13 2.33 -15.06
N ALA A 249 30.52 3.13 -15.91
CA ALA A 249 29.10 3.51 -15.77
C ALA A 249 28.17 2.30 -15.94
N LEU A 250 28.47 1.42 -16.89
CA LEU A 250 27.72 0.17 -17.05
C LEU A 250 27.93 -0.77 -15.86
N THR A 251 29.15 -0.89 -15.34
CA THR A 251 29.46 -1.67 -14.14
C THR A 251 28.68 -1.15 -12.92
N PHE A 252 28.66 0.16 -12.69
CA PHE A 252 27.89 0.76 -11.60
C PHE A 252 26.39 0.58 -11.80
N GLY A 253 25.88 0.76 -13.03
CA GLY A 253 24.47 0.50 -13.35
C GLY A 253 24.05 -0.94 -13.01
N TRP A 254 24.88 -1.92 -13.34
CA TRP A 254 24.69 -3.32 -12.95
C TRP A 254 24.76 -3.54 -11.44
N PHE A 255 25.81 -3.01 -10.79
CA PHE A 255 26.00 -3.13 -9.35
C PHE A 255 24.79 -2.62 -8.57
N PHE A 256 24.31 -1.41 -8.87
CA PHE A 256 23.15 -0.83 -8.20
C PHE A 256 21.84 -1.55 -8.55
N SER A 257 21.66 -2.06 -9.79
CA SER A 257 20.48 -2.87 -10.12
C SER A 257 20.43 -4.17 -9.30
N LEU A 258 21.59 -4.83 -9.13
CA LEU A 258 21.72 -6.05 -8.32
C LEU A 258 21.54 -5.75 -6.83
N LEU A 259 22.16 -4.68 -6.32
CA LEU A 259 22.02 -4.26 -4.93
C LEU A 259 20.56 -3.93 -4.58
N GLY A 260 19.88 -3.14 -5.42
CA GLY A 260 18.47 -2.80 -5.24
C GLY A 260 17.57 -4.03 -5.26
N SER A 261 17.84 -4.99 -6.15
CA SER A 261 17.09 -6.24 -6.23
C SER A 261 17.37 -7.18 -5.05
N LEU A 262 18.60 -7.20 -4.54
CA LEU A 262 18.94 -7.93 -3.33
C LEU A 262 18.21 -7.36 -2.11
N LEU A 263 18.13 -6.03 -1.99
CA LEU A 263 17.37 -5.36 -0.94
C LEU A 263 15.87 -5.68 -0.99
N LEU A 264 15.30 -5.82 -2.20
CA LEU A 264 13.92 -6.32 -2.37
C LEU A 264 13.77 -7.74 -1.81
N VAL A 265 14.67 -8.66 -2.18
CA VAL A 265 14.66 -10.04 -1.70
C VAL A 265 14.80 -10.11 -0.17
N VAL A 266 15.74 -9.36 0.40
CA VAL A 266 15.92 -9.29 1.86
C VAL A 266 14.67 -8.73 2.54
N GLY A 267 14.09 -7.66 1.99
CA GLY A 267 12.86 -7.07 2.49
C GLY A 267 11.69 -8.06 2.50
N PHE A 268 11.53 -8.84 1.43
CA PHE A 268 10.53 -9.90 1.38
C PHE A 268 10.82 -11.05 2.32
N ALA A 269 12.06 -11.55 2.38
CA ALA A 269 12.43 -12.66 3.25
C ALA A 269 12.14 -12.34 4.72
N VAL A 270 12.55 -11.16 5.18
CA VAL A 270 12.27 -10.70 6.55
C VAL A 270 10.76 -10.53 6.77
N ARG A 271 10.03 -9.94 5.81
CA ARG A 271 8.57 -9.77 5.91
C ARG A 271 7.83 -11.11 5.98
N ILE A 272 8.22 -12.10 5.17
CA ILE A 272 7.67 -13.46 5.19
C ILE A 272 7.93 -14.13 6.53
N TRP A 273 9.15 -13.97 7.08
CA TRP A 273 9.50 -14.53 8.39
C TRP A 273 8.66 -13.94 9.53
N ILE A 274 8.45 -12.62 9.52
CA ILE A 274 7.63 -11.91 10.51
C ILE A 274 6.15 -12.31 10.36
N ALA A 275 5.63 -12.29 9.13
CA ALA A 275 4.21 -12.49 8.85
C ALA A 275 3.78 -13.96 8.85
N GLY A 276 4.70 -14.90 8.61
CA GLY A 276 4.40 -16.33 8.47
C GLY A 276 3.61 -16.69 7.22
N ARG A 277 3.66 -15.85 6.18
CA ARG A 277 2.87 -16.00 4.94
C ARG A 277 3.58 -15.35 3.74
N PRO A 278 3.26 -15.77 2.50
CA PRO A 278 3.80 -15.11 1.30
C PRO A 278 3.32 -13.65 1.17
N PRO A 279 4.07 -12.80 0.45
CA PRO A 279 3.92 -11.36 0.49
C PRO A 279 3.06 -10.84 -0.69
N VAL A 280 1.82 -11.32 -0.81
CA VAL A 280 0.86 -10.88 -1.87
C VAL A 280 -0.59 -10.85 -1.36
N THR A 281 -0.81 -10.39 -0.12
CA THR A 281 -2.17 -10.41 0.46
C THR A 281 -2.93 -9.11 0.33
N ASN A 282 -2.22 -8.00 0.06
CA ASN A 282 -2.82 -6.69 -0.09
C ASN A 282 -2.17 -5.94 -1.28
N MET A 283 -2.67 -4.73 -1.55
CA MET A 283 -2.21 -3.93 -2.69
C MET A 283 -0.75 -3.50 -2.55
N TYR A 284 -0.34 -3.09 -1.34
CA TYR A 284 1.06 -2.76 -1.04
C TYR A 284 2.00 -3.92 -1.42
N GLU A 285 1.72 -5.11 -0.90
CA GLU A 285 2.49 -6.33 -1.13
C GLU A 285 2.50 -6.73 -2.62
N SER A 286 1.36 -6.61 -3.30
CA SER A 286 1.26 -6.91 -4.73
C SER A 286 2.11 -5.97 -5.59
N ILE A 287 2.11 -4.65 -5.31
CA ILE A 287 2.93 -3.68 -6.04
C ILE A 287 4.42 -3.95 -5.84
N LEU A 288 4.84 -4.25 -4.61
CA LEU A 288 6.22 -4.65 -4.33
C LEU A 288 6.59 -5.93 -5.11
N TRP A 289 5.67 -6.88 -5.22
CA TRP A 289 5.91 -8.14 -5.92
C TRP A 289 6.03 -7.92 -7.44
N VAL A 290 5.22 -7.03 -8.02
CA VAL A 290 5.35 -6.63 -9.43
C VAL A 290 6.69 -5.94 -9.69
N ALA A 291 7.14 -5.05 -8.79
CA ALA A 291 8.46 -4.43 -8.87
C ALA A 291 9.59 -5.48 -8.83
N PHE A 292 9.48 -6.45 -7.93
CA PHE A 292 10.41 -7.58 -7.87
C PHE A 292 10.39 -8.44 -9.14
N GLY A 293 9.21 -8.74 -9.68
CA GLY A 293 9.08 -9.47 -10.94
C GLY A 293 9.76 -8.73 -12.10
N ALA A 294 9.49 -7.44 -12.25
CA ALA A 294 10.12 -6.60 -13.26
C ALA A 294 11.64 -6.55 -13.10
N SER A 295 12.16 -6.40 -11.87
CA SER A 295 13.60 -6.40 -11.61
C SER A 295 14.24 -7.76 -11.90
N LEU A 296 13.58 -8.85 -11.49
CA LEU A 296 14.03 -10.23 -11.70
C LEU A 296 14.15 -10.54 -13.20
N PHE A 297 13.09 -10.30 -13.98
CA PHE A 297 13.12 -10.55 -15.42
C PHE A 297 14.11 -9.65 -16.13
N ALA A 298 14.23 -8.38 -15.72
CA ALA A 298 15.20 -7.47 -16.31
C ALA A 298 16.64 -7.92 -16.08
N ILE A 299 16.99 -8.33 -14.86
CA ILE A 299 18.32 -8.87 -14.55
C ILE A 299 18.58 -10.16 -15.33
N PHE A 300 17.63 -11.10 -15.31
CA PHE A 300 17.75 -12.36 -16.03
C PHE A 300 18.00 -12.13 -17.53
N PHE A 301 17.16 -11.33 -18.18
CA PHE A 301 17.29 -11.05 -19.60
C PHE A 301 18.51 -10.19 -19.94
N ALA A 302 18.84 -9.21 -19.09
CA ALA A 302 20.05 -8.40 -19.28
C ALA A 302 21.31 -9.27 -19.21
N ALA A 303 21.36 -10.26 -18.32
CA ALA A 303 22.50 -11.17 -18.18
C ALA A 303 22.54 -12.15 -19.35
N ARG A 304 21.41 -12.77 -19.68
CA ARG A 304 21.29 -13.79 -20.74
C ARG A 304 21.56 -13.21 -22.13
N HIS A 305 21.15 -11.97 -22.37
CA HIS A 305 21.28 -11.31 -23.69
C HIS A 305 22.35 -10.22 -23.73
N ARG A 306 23.10 -10.02 -22.63
CA ARG A 306 24.13 -8.98 -22.49
C ARG A 306 23.63 -7.60 -22.92
N ALA A 307 22.40 -7.27 -22.51
CA ALA A 307 21.70 -6.06 -22.94
C ALA A 307 21.18 -5.28 -21.72
N SER A 308 21.92 -4.24 -21.31
CA SER A 308 21.51 -3.37 -20.19
C SER A 308 20.24 -2.54 -20.46
N ALA A 309 19.70 -2.61 -21.69
CA ALA A 309 18.42 -1.99 -22.05
C ALA A 309 17.26 -2.52 -21.19
N TYR A 310 17.28 -3.81 -20.79
CA TYR A 310 16.26 -4.35 -19.89
C TYR A 310 16.30 -3.69 -18.51
N LEU A 311 17.49 -3.46 -17.95
CA LEU A 311 17.65 -2.78 -16.65
C LEU A 311 17.16 -1.34 -16.72
N LEU A 312 17.51 -0.64 -17.81
CA LEU A 312 17.02 0.72 -18.03
C LEU A 312 15.49 0.76 -18.15
N ALA A 313 14.88 -0.24 -18.79
CA ALA A 313 13.42 -0.35 -18.92
C ALA A 313 12.72 -0.71 -17.61
N ALA A 314 13.30 -1.59 -16.80
CA ALA A 314 12.76 -1.88 -15.47
C ALA A 314 12.84 -0.69 -14.51
N SER A 315 13.86 0.17 -14.66
CA SER A 315 14.12 1.27 -13.73
C SER A 315 12.87 2.13 -13.40
N PRO A 316 12.16 2.75 -14.36
CA PRO A 316 10.96 3.52 -14.04
C PRO A 316 9.86 2.69 -13.37
N VAL A 317 9.65 1.44 -13.79
CA VAL A 317 8.64 0.55 -13.19
C VAL A 317 8.96 0.27 -11.73
N VAL A 318 10.20 -0.15 -11.44
CA VAL A 318 10.64 -0.50 -10.08
C VAL A 318 10.66 0.73 -9.20
N ILE A 319 11.23 1.85 -9.67
CA ILE A 319 11.30 3.09 -8.90
C ILE A 319 9.90 3.60 -8.55
N LEU A 320 9.01 3.74 -9.54
CA LEU A 320 7.67 4.29 -9.31
C LEU A 320 6.84 3.39 -8.38
N ALA A 321 6.89 2.07 -8.58
CA ALA A 321 6.19 1.12 -7.73
C ALA A 321 6.65 1.20 -6.26
N LEU A 322 7.96 1.21 -6.03
CA LEU A 322 8.52 1.25 -4.68
C LEU A 322 8.40 2.63 -4.01
N VAL A 323 8.55 3.72 -4.76
CA VAL A 323 8.33 5.09 -4.26
C VAL A 323 6.87 5.30 -3.87
N ALA A 324 5.93 4.82 -4.70
CA ALA A 324 4.50 4.87 -4.36
C ALA A 324 4.23 4.11 -3.05
N SER A 325 4.75 2.90 -2.91
CA SER A 325 4.61 2.08 -1.69
C SER A 325 5.26 2.73 -0.45
N ASP A 326 6.34 3.48 -0.60
CA ASP A 326 7.04 4.15 0.50
C ASP A 326 6.39 5.48 0.91
N LEU A 327 5.87 6.24 -0.06
CA LEU A 327 5.35 7.60 0.17
C LEU A 327 3.83 7.68 0.35
N GLN A 328 3.07 6.63 0.04
CA GLN A 328 1.61 6.62 0.10
C GLN A 328 1.05 5.55 1.07
N PRO A 329 1.46 5.49 2.35
CA PRO A 329 1.02 4.46 3.28
C PRO A 329 -0.48 4.51 3.61
N ALA A 330 -1.16 5.65 3.39
CA ALA A 330 -2.62 5.75 3.51
C ALA A 330 -3.37 4.92 2.45
N VAL A 331 -2.82 4.85 1.23
CA VAL A 331 -3.41 4.13 0.10
C VAL A 331 -2.86 2.70 0.03
N LEU A 332 -1.57 2.55 0.32
CA LEU A 332 -0.83 1.29 0.27
C LEU A 332 -0.41 0.90 1.68
N ASP A 333 -1.32 0.25 2.41
CA ASP A 333 -1.11 -0.14 3.80
C ASP A 333 0.08 -1.13 3.94
N PRO A 334 1.21 -0.71 4.55
CA PRO A 334 2.36 -1.58 4.74
C PRO A 334 2.16 -2.57 5.89
N SER A 335 1.08 -2.44 6.67
CA SER A 335 0.85 -3.19 7.91
C SER A 335 0.67 -4.68 7.67
N LEU A 336 1.19 -5.47 8.61
CA LEU A 336 1.13 -6.92 8.59
C LEU A 336 -0.11 -7.39 9.35
N ASN A 337 -1.24 -7.44 8.63
CA ASN A 337 -2.52 -7.89 9.16
C ASN A 337 -2.67 -9.43 9.08
N PRO A 338 -3.43 -10.04 10.01
CA PRO A 338 -3.84 -11.44 9.91
C PRO A 338 -4.63 -11.72 8.63
N LEU A 339 -4.52 -12.95 8.14
CA LEU A 339 -5.23 -13.39 6.94
C LEU A 339 -6.72 -13.60 7.20
N VAL A 340 -7.54 -13.20 6.23
CA VAL A 340 -8.95 -13.61 6.17
C VAL A 340 -9.04 -15.14 6.06
N PRO A 341 -10.13 -15.77 6.57
CA PRO A 341 -10.22 -17.23 6.70
C PRO A 341 -9.86 -18.02 5.43
N VAL A 342 -10.33 -17.60 4.26
CA VAL A 342 -10.09 -18.27 2.96
C VAL A 342 -8.61 -18.29 2.54
N LEU A 343 -7.79 -17.35 3.04
CA LEU A 343 -6.38 -17.25 2.71
C LEU A 343 -5.46 -18.01 3.69
N ARG A 344 -6.01 -18.57 4.79
CA ARG A 344 -5.21 -19.13 5.90
C ARG A 344 -4.38 -20.36 5.51
N SER A 345 -4.80 -21.16 4.54
CA SER A 345 -4.05 -22.36 4.14
C SER A 345 -2.77 -22.04 3.36
N ASN A 346 -2.52 -20.77 2.98
CA ASN A 346 -1.34 -20.24 2.26
C ASN A 346 -0.97 -20.91 0.93
N PHE A 347 -1.47 -22.11 0.64
CA PHE A 347 -1.10 -22.92 -0.51
C PHE A 347 -1.42 -22.20 -1.82
N TRP A 348 -2.70 -21.86 -2.02
CA TRP A 348 -3.15 -21.16 -3.23
C TRP A 348 -2.61 -19.74 -3.33
N LEU A 349 -2.44 -19.06 -2.20
CA LEU A 349 -1.78 -17.75 -2.15
C LEU A 349 -0.33 -17.85 -2.67
N THR A 350 0.36 -18.95 -2.39
CA THR A 350 1.74 -19.18 -2.85
C THR A 350 1.78 -19.59 -4.33
N ILE A 351 0.96 -20.55 -4.75
CA ILE A 351 1.12 -21.10 -6.12
C ILE A 351 0.36 -20.29 -7.17
N HIS A 352 -0.87 -19.86 -6.92
CA HIS A 352 -1.69 -19.16 -7.89
C HIS A 352 -1.34 -17.67 -7.89
N VAL A 353 -1.47 -17.01 -6.73
CA VAL A 353 -1.37 -15.55 -6.66
C VAL A 353 0.04 -15.07 -6.99
N LEU A 354 1.10 -15.74 -6.49
CA LEU A 354 2.47 -15.37 -6.87
C LEU A 354 2.71 -15.58 -8.38
N THR A 355 2.23 -16.68 -8.97
CA THR A 355 2.43 -16.96 -10.40
C THR A 355 1.73 -15.92 -11.29
N ILE A 356 0.44 -15.65 -11.03
CA ILE A 356 -0.31 -14.69 -11.85
C ILE A 356 0.22 -13.27 -11.68
N THR A 357 0.57 -12.84 -10.46
CA THR A 357 1.11 -11.50 -10.22
C THR A 357 2.56 -11.35 -10.69
N LEU A 358 3.34 -12.44 -10.75
CA LEU A 358 4.67 -12.43 -11.37
C LEU A 358 4.58 -12.15 -12.88
N SER A 359 3.51 -12.63 -13.55
CA SER A 359 3.24 -12.28 -14.96
C SER A 359 3.10 -10.76 -15.15
N TYR A 360 2.48 -10.06 -14.19
CA TYR A 360 2.31 -8.61 -14.25
C TYR A 360 3.66 -7.87 -14.20
N GLY A 361 4.65 -8.41 -13.46
CA GLY A 361 6.03 -7.91 -13.48
C GLY A 361 6.68 -8.04 -14.85
N ALA A 362 6.50 -9.18 -15.54
CA ALA A 362 6.98 -9.37 -16.91
C ALA A 362 6.30 -8.41 -17.90
N PHE A 363 4.99 -8.23 -17.78
CA PHE A 363 4.23 -7.31 -18.63
C PHE A 363 4.53 -5.83 -18.35
N ALA A 364 4.82 -5.45 -17.10
CA ALA A 364 5.25 -4.11 -16.76
C ALA A 364 6.61 -3.78 -17.40
N LEU A 365 7.55 -4.73 -17.36
CA LEU A 365 8.83 -4.61 -18.09
C LEU A 365 8.62 -4.52 -19.61
N ALA A 366 7.74 -5.38 -20.17
CA ALA A 366 7.40 -5.33 -21.59
C ALA A 366 6.82 -3.97 -21.98
N THR A 367 5.90 -3.44 -21.17
CA THR A 367 5.27 -2.13 -21.39
C THR A 367 6.31 -1.01 -21.40
N ALA A 368 7.24 -1.00 -20.43
CA ALA A 368 8.32 -0.02 -20.41
C ALA A 368 9.26 -0.10 -21.63
N LEU A 369 9.55 -1.32 -22.12
CA LEU A 369 10.26 -1.49 -23.40
C LEU A 369 9.43 -0.96 -24.58
N GLY A 370 8.12 -1.18 -24.56
CA GLY A 370 7.16 -0.62 -25.52
C GLY A 370 7.21 0.90 -25.56
N HIS A 371 7.15 1.56 -24.40
CA HIS A 371 7.31 3.02 -24.28
C HIS A 371 8.61 3.49 -24.92
N PHE A 372 9.75 2.88 -24.59
CA PHE A 372 11.03 3.26 -25.18
C PHE A 372 11.08 3.08 -26.70
N LEU A 373 10.48 2.01 -27.22
CA LEU A 373 10.41 1.77 -28.66
C LEU A 373 9.55 2.82 -29.37
N VAL A 374 8.39 3.16 -28.81
CA VAL A 374 7.50 4.19 -29.35
C VAL A 374 8.21 5.55 -29.36
N PHE A 375 8.77 5.98 -28.22
CA PHE A 375 9.46 7.26 -28.13
C PHE A 375 10.67 7.34 -29.07
N ARG A 376 11.49 6.28 -29.14
CA ARG A 376 12.64 6.22 -30.06
C ARG A 376 12.19 6.31 -31.52
N SER A 377 11.12 5.62 -31.88
CA SER A 377 10.60 5.61 -33.25
C SER A 377 10.09 6.98 -33.68
N LEU A 378 9.39 7.69 -32.77
CA LEU A 378 8.88 9.04 -33.02
C LEU A 378 10.01 10.07 -33.07
N GLN A 379 11.02 9.95 -32.20
CA GLN A 379 12.19 10.85 -32.20
C GLN A 379 13.04 10.68 -33.46
N LYS A 380 13.30 9.44 -33.89
CA LYS A 380 14.09 9.14 -35.09
C LYS A 380 13.29 9.20 -36.38
N ARG A 381 11.96 9.39 -36.30
CA ARG A 381 11.01 9.27 -37.41
C ARG A 381 11.26 8.01 -38.26
N ALA A 382 11.44 6.88 -37.60
CA ALA A 382 11.72 5.61 -38.25
C ALA A 382 11.00 4.45 -37.55
N LEU A 383 10.37 3.56 -38.33
CA LEU A 383 9.70 2.39 -37.79
C LEU A 383 10.73 1.31 -37.40
N PRO A 384 10.64 0.71 -36.20
CA PRO A 384 11.51 -0.39 -35.84
C PRO A 384 11.15 -1.64 -36.66
N SER A 385 12.16 -2.25 -37.29
CA SER A 385 11.99 -3.51 -38.01
C SER A 385 11.60 -4.64 -37.05
N ALA A 386 11.06 -5.73 -37.59
CA ALA A 386 10.72 -6.91 -36.79
C ALA A 386 11.95 -7.54 -36.12
N THR A 387 13.13 -7.35 -36.71
CA THR A 387 14.45 -7.83 -36.25
C THR A 387 15.19 -6.85 -35.35
N ASP A 388 14.63 -5.65 -35.10
CA ASP A 388 15.21 -4.67 -34.18
C ASP A 388 15.38 -5.30 -32.79
N ALA A 389 16.57 -5.09 -32.19
CA ALA A 389 16.91 -5.69 -30.91
C ALA A 389 15.88 -5.36 -29.82
N GLY A 390 15.39 -4.13 -29.74
CA GLY A 390 14.40 -3.74 -28.73
C GLY A 390 13.04 -4.41 -28.97
N VAL A 391 12.66 -4.65 -30.22
CA VAL A 391 11.44 -5.38 -30.58
C VAL A 391 11.55 -6.85 -30.18
N ILE A 392 12.71 -7.48 -30.37
CA ILE A 392 12.97 -8.86 -29.93
C ILE A 392 12.95 -8.93 -28.39
N GLN A 393 13.53 -7.94 -27.71
CA GLN A 393 13.52 -7.85 -26.25
C GLN A 393 12.09 -7.78 -25.71
N LEU A 394 11.28 -6.87 -26.26
CA LEU A 394 9.86 -6.75 -25.95
C LEU A 394 9.13 -8.08 -26.13
N TYR A 395 9.32 -8.72 -27.30
CA TYR A 395 8.63 -9.98 -27.62
C TYR A 395 8.95 -11.10 -26.62
N ARG A 396 10.21 -11.22 -26.18
CA ARG A 396 10.60 -12.22 -25.17
C ARG A 396 9.96 -11.98 -23.81
N CYS A 397 9.85 -10.73 -23.37
CA CYS A 397 9.15 -10.39 -22.13
C CYS A 397 7.67 -10.75 -22.21
N LEU A 398 7.01 -10.46 -23.34
CA LEU A 398 5.61 -10.81 -23.57
C LEU A 398 5.38 -12.33 -23.53
N GLN A 399 6.27 -13.13 -24.11
CA GLN A 399 6.15 -14.60 -24.11
C GLN A 399 6.19 -15.18 -22.69
N ILE A 400 7.12 -14.75 -21.84
CA ILE A 400 7.18 -15.19 -20.44
C ILE A 400 5.95 -14.72 -19.67
N GLY A 401 5.52 -13.47 -19.88
CA GLY A 401 4.31 -12.94 -19.26
C GLY A 401 3.07 -13.78 -19.60
N VAL A 402 2.87 -14.11 -20.88
CA VAL A 402 1.73 -14.93 -21.33
C VAL A 402 1.77 -16.33 -20.74
N LEU A 403 2.95 -16.97 -20.69
CA LEU A 403 3.10 -18.29 -20.08
C LEU A 403 2.66 -18.28 -18.61
N LEU A 404 3.14 -17.31 -17.83
CA LEU A 404 2.80 -17.18 -16.41
C LEU A 404 1.35 -16.77 -16.19
N LEU A 405 0.80 -15.90 -17.04
CA LEU A 405 -0.60 -15.50 -16.97
C LEU A 405 -1.53 -16.68 -17.28
N ALA A 406 -1.24 -17.46 -18.33
CA ALA A 406 -2.01 -18.65 -18.67
C ALA A 406 -2.00 -19.68 -17.53
N ALA A 407 -0.81 -19.98 -16.98
CA ALA A 407 -0.68 -20.85 -15.82
C ALA A 407 -1.46 -20.28 -14.61
N GLY A 408 -1.35 -18.98 -14.37
CA GLY A 408 -2.06 -18.27 -13.32
C GLY A 408 -3.58 -18.39 -13.45
N VAL A 409 -4.14 -18.18 -14.64
CA VAL A 409 -5.59 -18.31 -14.91
C VAL A 409 -6.07 -19.73 -14.63
N ILE A 410 -5.33 -20.75 -15.10
CA ILE A 410 -5.67 -22.16 -14.84
C ILE A 410 -5.63 -22.47 -13.35
N LEU A 411 -4.54 -22.10 -12.67
CA LEU A 411 -4.39 -22.29 -11.22
C LEU A 411 -5.49 -21.55 -10.42
N GLY A 412 -5.98 -20.42 -10.95
CA GLY A 412 -7.08 -19.66 -10.37
C GLY A 412 -8.39 -20.42 -10.42
N GLY A 413 -8.72 -21.03 -11.57
CA GLY A 413 -9.89 -21.89 -11.69
C GLY A 413 -9.82 -23.13 -10.79
N VAL A 414 -8.63 -23.73 -10.62
CA VAL A 414 -8.46 -24.85 -9.68
C VAL A 414 -8.68 -24.39 -8.23
N TRP A 415 -8.16 -23.23 -7.85
CA TRP A 415 -8.40 -22.64 -6.53
C TRP A 415 -9.87 -22.32 -6.29
N ALA A 416 -10.57 -21.79 -7.32
CA ALA A 416 -12.00 -21.53 -7.27
C ALA A 416 -12.78 -22.82 -7.03
N ASN A 417 -12.42 -23.90 -7.71
CA ASN A 417 -13.06 -25.21 -7.52
C ASN A 417 -12.86 -25.74 -6.11
N TYR A 418 -11.66 -25.59 -5.56
CA TYR A 418 -11.35 -26.00 -4.19
C TYR A 418 -12.13 -25.19 -3.14
N SER A 419 -12.34 -23.89 -3.39
CA SER A 419 -12.91 -22.97 -2.39
C SER A 419 -14.43 -22.86 -2.47
N TRP A 420 -15.01 -22.95 -3.67
CA TRP A 420 -16.43 -22.71 -3.93
C TRP A 420 -17.12 -23.84 -4.70
N GLY A 421 -16.43 -24.96 -4.95
CA GLY A 421 -16.99 -26.15 -5.60
C GLY A 421 -17.23 -26.00 -7.11
N ARG A 422 -16.70 -24.95 -7.73
CA ARG A 422 -16.80 -24.70 -9.18
C ARG A 422 -15.52 -24.10 -9.76
N PHE A 423 -15.16 -24.54 -10.96
CA PHE A 423 -13.94 -24.11 -11.64
C PHE A 423 -14.01 -22.70 -12.26
N TRP A 424 -15.21 -22.26 -12.67
CA TRP A 424 -15.43 -20.97 -13.33
C TRP A 424 -16.89 -20.54 -13.14
N ASP A 425 -17.13 -19.24 -12.99
CA ASP A 425 -18.45 -18.62 -12.73
C ASP A 425 -18.65 -17.29 -13.49
N TRP A 426 -17.74 -16.95 -14.42
CA TRP A 426 -17.78 -15.69 -15.19
C TRP A 426 -17.84 -14.44 -14.31
N ASP A 427 -17.30 -14.53 -13.09
CA ASP A 427 -17.23 -13.35 -12.24
C ASP A 427 -16.30 -12.30 -12.89
N PRO A 428 -16.42 -11.01 -12.52
CA PRO A 428 -15.61 -9.97 -13.14
C PRO A 428 -14.10 -10.26 -13.09
N LYS A 429 -13.56 -10.92 -12.05
CA LYS A 429 -12.12 -11.23 -12.00
C LYS A 429 -11.72 -12.30 -13.00
N GLU A 430 -12.46 -13.41 -13.04
CA GLU A 430 -12.26 -14.50 -14.00
C GLU A 430 -12.37 -13.97 -15.44
N THR A 431 -13.42 -13.20 -15.73
CA THR A 431 -13.67 -12.62 -17.06
C THR A 431 -12.53 -11.70 -17.51
N TRP A 432 -12.08 -10.77 -16.66
CA TRP A 432 -11.00 -9.86 -17.01
C TRP A 432 -9.63 -10.56 -17.11
N ALA A 433 -9.40 -11.61 -16.32
CA ALA A 433 -8.20 -12.43 -16.45
C ALA A 433 -8.16 -13.16 -17.82
N LEU A 434 -9.31 -13.66 -18.29
CA LEU A 434 -9.43 -14.23 -19.64
C LEU A 434 -9.23 -13.18 -20.74
N ILE A 435 -9.87 -12.01 -20.62
CA ILE A 435 -9.69 -10.89 -21.57
C ILE A 435 -8.20 -10.51 -21.68
N ALA A 436 -7.51 -10.38 -20.54
CA ALA A 436 -6.09 -10.05 -20.54
C ALA A 436 -5.25 -11.13 -21.24
N LEU A 437 -5.51 -12.41 -20.94
CA LEU A 437 -4.83 -13.53 -21.58
C LEU A 437 -5.04 -13.53 -23.10
N LEU A 438 -6.28 -13.42 -23.56
CA LEU A 438 -6.61 -13.40 -24.98
C LEU A 438 -6.02 -12.18 -25.69
N SER A 439 -6.02 -11.00 -25.06
CA SER A 439 -5.44 -9.78 -25.62
C SER A 439 -3.95 -9.96 -25.93
N TYR A 440 -3.19 -10.54 -24.99
CA TYR A 440 -1.77 -10.81 -25.20
C TYR A 440 -1.52 -11.98 -26.17
N ILE A 441 -2.35 -13.03 -26.17
CA ILE A 441 -2.25 -14.11 -27.17
C ILE A 441 -2.47 -13.56 -28.57
N ILE A 442 -3.50 -12.73 -28.77
CA ILE A 442 -3.76 -12.04 -30.02
C ILE A 442 -2.52 -11.25 -30.42
N LEU A 443 -1.96 -10.43 -29.50
CA LEU A 443 -0.75 -9.62 -29.73
C LEU A 443 0.51 -10.43 -30.12
N LEU A 444 0.70 -11.62 -29.55
CA LEU A 444 1.79 -12.51 -29.95
C LEU A 444 1.50 -13.18 -31.30
N HIS A 445 0.28 -13.66 -31.50
CA HIS A 445 -0.13 -14.37 -32.70
C HIS A 445 -0.06 -13.49 -33.95
N GLY A 446 -0.60 -12.27 -33.91
CA GLY A 446 -0.50 -11.38 -35.07
C GLY A 446 0.91 -10.88 -35.36
N ARG A 447 1.89 -10.99 -34.43
CA ARG A 447 3.30 -10.78 -34.78
C ARG A 447 3.80 -11.94 -35.63
N LEU A 448 3.50 -13.17 -35.22
CA LEU A 448 3.86 -14.38 -35.95
C LEU A 448 3.17 -14.43 -37.32
N GLY A 449 1.90 -14.01 -37.40
CA GLY A 449 1.12 -13.91 -38.63
C GLY A 449 1.42 -12.68 -39.49
N GLY A 450 2.33 -11.80 -39.07
CA GLY A 450 2.70 -10.60 -39.83
C GLY A 450 1.66 -9.47 -39.86
N TRP A 451 0.63 -9.52 -39.01
CA TRP A 451 -0.43 -8.51 -38.91
C TRP A 451 0.08 -7.16 -38.40
N TRP A 452 1.12 -7.17 -37.56
CA TRP A 452 1.77 -5.95 -37.09
C TRP A 452 3.31 -6.04 -37.10
N GLY A 453 3.93 -4.94 -37.54
CA GLY A 453 5.38 -4.73 -37.45
C GLY A 453 5.85 -4.39 -36.02
N GLY A 454 7.15 -4.11 -35.87
CA GLY A 454 7.76 -3.83 -34.56
C GLY A 454 7.09 -2.68 -33.79
N TYR A 455 6.65 -1.64 -34.50
CA TYR A 455 5.92 -0.51 -33.91
C TYR A 455 4.55 -0.92 -33.35
N GLY A 456 3.79 -1.74 -34.11
CA GLY A 456 2.49 -2.23 -33.68
C GLY A 456 2.59 -3.15 -32.47
N LEU A 457 3.64 -3.97 -32.38
CA LEU A 457 3.92 -4.76 -31.18
C LEU A 457 4.16 -3.87 -29.95
N ALA A 458 4.92 -2.78 -30.11
CA ALA A 458 5.20 -1.83 -29.03
C ALA A 458 3.92 -1.15 -28.53
N VAL A 459 3.14 -0.55 -29.42
CA VAL A 459 1.86 0.10 -29.07
C VAL A 459 0.86 -0.91 -28.49
N GLY A 460 0.74 -2.09 -29.09
CA GLY A 460 -0.14 -3.15 -28.62
C GLY A 460 0.23 -3.65 -27.22
N SER A 461 1.52 -3.70 -26.88
CA SER A 461 1.96 -4.11 -25.54
C SER A 461 1.50 -3.14 -24.45
N ILE A 462 1.53 -1.84 -24.73
CA ILE A 462 1.03 -0.77 -23.85
C ILE A 462 -0.49 -0.90 -23.70
N ALA A 463 -1.20 -1.10 -24.81
CA ALA A 463 -2.66 -1.29 -24.78
C ALA A 463 -3.07 -2.53 -23.98
N CYS A 464 -2.38 -3.66 -24.15
CA CYS A 464 -2.68 -4.88 -23.41
C CYS A 464 -2.43 -4.69 -21.90
N PHE A 465 -1.48 -3.86 -21.48
CA PHE A 465 -1.23 -3.61 -20.05
C PHE A 465 -2.44 -2.98 -19.34
N LEU A 466 -3.27 -2.21 -20.06
CA LEU A 466 -4.52 -1.66 -19.52
C LEU A 466 -5.52 -2.76 -19.11
N THR A 467 -5.51 -3.91 -19.80
CA THR A 467 -6.34 -5.06 -19.42
C THR A 467 -5.87 -5.71 -18.12
N ILE A 468 -4.55 -5.73 -17.87
CA ILE A 468 -3.98 -6.18 -16.59
C ILE A 468 -4.37 -5.23 -15.48
N LEU A 469 -4.29 -3.92 -15.73
CA LEU A 469 -4.70 -2.90 -14.77
C LEU A 469 -6.19 -3.02 -14.41
N MET A 470 -7.04 -3.33 -15.39
CA MET A 470 -8.46 -3.58 -15.15
C MET A 470 -8.70 -4.86 -14.35
N ALA A 471 -8.01 -5.96 -14.68
CA ALA A 471 -8.13 -7.23 -13.94
C ALA A 471 -7.65 -7.12 -12.48
N TRP A 472 -6.55 -6.39 -12.25
CA TRP A 472 -5.92 -6.27 -10.93
C TRP A 472 -6.52 -5.14 -10.08
N TYR A 473 -6.67 -3.92 -10.62
CA TYR A 473 -7.19 -2.76 -9.88
C TYR A 473 -8.68 -2.53 -10.18
N GLY A 474 -9.05 -2.52 -11.46
CA GLY A 474 -10.39 -2.15 -11.90
C GLY A 474 -11.52 -2.99 -11.29
N VAL A 475 -11.38 -4.31 -11.26
CA VAL A 475 -12.41 -5.18 -10.67
C VAL A 475 -12.61 -4.89 -9.16
N ASN A 476 -11.52 -4.65 -8.44
CA ASN A 476 -11.56 -4.43 -6.98
C ASN A 476 -12.12 -3.05 -6.61
N PHE A 477 -11.78 -2.00 -7.38
CA PHE A 477 -12.02 -0.60 -6.98
C PHE A 477 -13.00 0.16 -7.87
N VAL A 478 -13.16 -0.22 -9.14
CA VAL A 478 -14.06 0.45 -10.09
C VAL A 478 -15.39 -0.30 -10.15
N LEU A 479 -15.35 -1.63 -10.24
CA LEU A 479 -16.58 -2.44 -10.30
C LEU A 479 -17.15 -2.75 -8.92
N GLY A 480 -16.31 -2.80 -7.88
CA GLY A 480 -16.72 -3.03 -6.49
C GLY A 480 -17.47 -4.35 -6.27
N LYS A 481 -17.31 -5.33 -7.17
CA LYS A 481 -18.10 -6.56 -7.25
C LYS A 481 -17.20 -7.78 -7.39
N GLY A 482 -17.56 -8.86 -6.70
CA GLY A 482 -16.96 -10.19 -6.86
C GLY A 482 -16.56 -10.85 -5.54
N LEU A 483 -16.64 -12.18 -5.50
CA LEU A 483 -16.31 -13.02 -4.33
C LEU A 483 -14.86 -12.86 -3.85
N HIS A 484 -14.01 -12.28 -4.70
CA HIS A 484 -12.58 -12.10 -4.51
C HIS A 484 -12.17 -10.71 -3.99
N SER A 485 -13.12 -9.84 -3.65
CA SER A 485 -12.85 -8.47 -3.22
C SER A 485 -12.47 -8.42 -1.73
N TYR A 486 -11.26 -8.90 -1.39
CA TYR A 486 -10.78 -8.97 -0.01
C TYR A 486 -9.91 -7.77 0.42
N GLY A 487 -9.70 -6.81 -0.48
CA GLY A 487 -8.78 -5.69 -0.29
C GLY A 487 -9.40 -4.34 -0.63
N PHE A 488 -10.46 -3.96 0.07
CA PHE A 488 -11.01 -2.60 -0.04
C PHE A 488 -10.07 -1.60 0.65
N GLY A 489 -9.18 -0.98 -0.13
CA GLY A 489 -8.59 0.32 0.19
C GLY A 489 -9.36 1.46 -0.49
N ASN A 490 -9.82 2.46 0.25
CA ASN A 490 -10.48 3.65 -0.33
C ASN A 490 -9.44 4.64 -0.88
N GLY A 491 -8.58 4.22 -1.80
CA GLY A 491 -7.49 5.08 -2.26
C GLY A 491 -6.93 4.70 -3.63
N GLY A 492 -6.45 5.71 -4.35
CA GLY A 492 -5.69 5.55 -5.58
C GLY A 492 -6.46 5.61 -6.90
N GLN A 493 -7.79 5.69 -6.87
CA GLN A 493 -8.62 5.64 -8.08
C GLN A 493 -8.28 6.76 -9.06
N PHE A 494 -8.06 7.97 -8.52
CA PHE A 494 -7.62 9.12 -9.30
C PHE A 494 -6.27 8.86 -10.00
N TYR A 495 -5.28 8.33 -9.27
CA TYR A 495 -3.94 8.09 -9.83
C TYR A 495 -3.97 7.00 -10.92
N VAL A 496 -4.70 5.91 -10.66
CA VAL A 496 -4.83 4.81 -11.62
C VAL A 496 -5.65 5.24 -12.85
N GLY A 497 -6.74 5.98 -12.64
CA GLY A 497 -7.56 6.53 -13.72
C GLY A 497 -6.78 7.53 -14.58
N LEU A 498 -6.02 8.45 -13.95
CA LEU A 498 -5.15 9.39 -14.66
C LEU A 498 -4.08 8.65 -15.47
N PHE A 499 -3.42 7.65 -14.87
CA PHE A 499 -2.45 6.82 -15.58
C PHE A 499 -3.08 6.14 -16.80
N ALA A 500 -4.24 5.49 -16.65
CA ALA A 500 -4.94 4.83 -17.77
C ALA A 500 -5.31 5.83 -18.88
N LEU A 501 -5.79 7.03 -18.53
CA LEU A 501 -6.11 8.09 -19.50
C LEU A 501 -4.85 8.57 -20.25
N LEU A 502 -3.73 8.75 -19.53
CA LEU A 502 -2.46 9.13 -20.15
C LEU A 502 -1.94 8.06 -21.12
N GLU A 503 -2.06 6.78 -20.76
CA GLU A 503 -1.69 5.67 -21.65
C GLU A 503 -2.57 5.59 -22.89
N VAL A 504 -3.90 5.77 -22.75
CA VAL A 504 -4.81 5.84 -23.91
C VAL A 504 -4.47 7.03 -24.80
N GLY A 505 -4.20 8.19 -24.21
CA GLY A 505 -3.76 9.39 -24.94
C GLY A 505 -2.44 9.16 -25.67
N LEU A 506 -1.47 8.50 -25.03
CA LEU A 506 -0.20 8.13 -25.64
C LEU A 506 -0.40 7.17 -26.81
N ILE A 507 -1.25 6.15 -26.67
CA ILE A 507 -1.56 5.20 -27.75
C ILE A 507 -2.15 5.94 -28.95
N PHE A 508 -3.15 6.80 -28.72
CA PHE A 508 -3.77 7.57 -29.79
C PHE A 508 -2.76 8.50 -30.49
N TRP A 509 -1.94 9.20 -29.70
CA TRP A 509 -0.88 10.06 -30.22
C TRP A 509 0.16 9.27 -31.04
N ALA A 510 0.58 8.10 -30.54
CA ALA A 510 1.52 7.21 -31.23
C ALA A 510 0.96 6.73 -32.56
N LEU A 511 -0.32 6.35 -32.61
CA LEU A 511 -0.98 5.92 -33.85
C LEU A 511 -1.10 7.08 -34.86
N LEU A 512 -1.45 8.29 -34.41
CA LEU A 512 -1.56 9.46 -35.27
C LEU A 512 -0.21 9.96 -35.81
N LYS A 513 0.86 9.87 -35.00
CA LYS A 513 2.20 10.34 -35.34
C LYS A 513 3.11 9.22 -35.87
N LYS A 514 2.53 8.07 -36.22
CA LYS A 514 3.26 6.95 -36.79
C LYS A 514 4.13 7.44 -37.97
N PRO A 515 5.45 7.22 -37.95
CA PRO A 515 6.32 7.59 -39.07
C PRO A 515 5.88 6.89 -40.36
N SER A 516 5.99 7.59 -41.49
CA SER A 516 5.85 6.97 -42.81
C SER A 516 6.89 5.86 -42.97
N ALA A 517 6.46 4.74 -43.54
CA ALA A 517 7.27 3.54 -43.72
C ALA A 517 8.47 3.76 -44.64
#